data_AF-A0A2C5YJV5-F1
#
_entry.id   AF-A0A2C5YJV5-F1
#
_cell.length_a   1.000
_cell.length_b   1.000
_cell.length_c   1.000
_cell.angle_alpha   90.00
_cell.angle_beta   90.00
_cell.angle_gamma   90.00
#
_symmetry.space_group_name_H-M   'P 1'
#
loop_
_entity.id
_entity.type
_entity.pdbx_description
1 polymer ?
#
loop_
_entity_poly.entity_id
_entity_poly.type
_entity_poly.pdbx_seq_one_letter_code
_entity_poly.pdbx_strand_id
1 'polypeptide(L)'
;MSRLLSSALSLRRDPRILKFPPYLSLLCITIGIAWLFLLPIENYSRRTYISENALLPGQVHTYFGGSERNVFRAYGQELEALADESNHSINDKLETMLEGVGIKVGRQNYTYHSAGQIYSGENLYGILQAPRGDATEAIVLVAAWKSIEGELNRNGVALALTLARYFRRWSLWSKDIILVVPPDSKIGTQAWVDAYHDAHDANWVASLPLKSGALQGAIAIDYPWQQRFEGIHIIYDGTNGQLPNLDLINSIINIAGGQMGSRPCSEE
;
A
#
# COMPACT_ATOMS: atom_id res chain seq x y z
N MET A 1 52.66 -30.10 38.16
CA MET A 1 52.40 -28.79 37.50
C MET A 1 53.57 -28.25 36.69
N SER A 2 54.85 -28.39 37.10
CA SER A 2 55.97 -27.76 36.35
C SER A 2 56.27 -28.38 34.98
N ARG A 3 56.06 -29.69 34.78
CA ARG A 3 56.34 -30.37 33.48
C ARG A 3 55.43 -29.91 32.33
N LEU A 4 54.18 -29.55 32.61
CA LEU A 4 53.22 -29.03 31.61
C LEU A 4 53.53 -27.59 31.20
N LEU A 5 54.02 -26.77 32.14
CA LEU A 5 54.46 -25.40 31.86
C LEU A 5 55.76 -25.38 31.06
N SER A 6 56.70 -26.28 31.35
CA SER A 6 57.96 -26.39 30.59
C SER A 6 57.75 -26.94 29.18
N SER A 7 56.82 -27.89 28.96
CA SER A 7 56.48 -28.36 27.61
C SER A 7 55.70 -27.31 26.81
N ALA A 8 54.83 -26.52 27.44
CA ALA A 8 54.17 -25.38 26.80
C ALA A 8 55.16 -24.26 26.41
N LEU A 9 56.18 -23.98 27.23
CA LEU A 9 57.26 -23.03 26.94
C LEU A 9 58.22 -23.53 25.85
N SER A 10 58.47 -24.84 25.78
CA SER A 10 59.26 -25.48 24.72
C SER A 10 58.54 -25.46 23.38
N LEU A 11 57.22 -25.68 23.35
CA LEU A 11 56.41 -25.54 22.13
C LEU A 11 56.41 -24.09 21.59
N ARG A 12 56.49 -23.10 22.48
CA ARG A 12 56.50 -21.68 22.12
C ARG A 12 57.79 -21.22 21.42
N ARG A 13 58.87 -21.98 21.55
CA ARG A 13 60.19 -21.70 20.93
C ARG A 13 60.45 -22.49 19.65
N ASP A 14 59.52 -23.36 19.23
CA ASP A 14 59.69 -24.14 18.02
C ASP A 14 59.30 -23.29 16.79
N PRO A 15 60.24 -22.96 15.88
CA PRO A 15 60.01 -22.03 14.77
C PRO A 15 58.93 -22.51 13.78
N ARG A 16 58.56 -23.79 13.83
CA ARG A 16 57.47 -24.36 13.04
C ARG A 16 56.09 -24.00 13.59
N ILE A 17 55.95 -23.90 14.92
CA ILE A 17 54.69 -23.58 15.60
C ILE A 17 54.37 -22.09 15.49
N LEU A 18 55.39 -21.23 15.48
CA LEU A 18 55.22 -19.79 15.21
C LEU A 18 54.79 -19.46 13.78
N LYS A 19 55.02 -20.36 12.82
CA LYS A 19 54.58 -20.21 11.42
C LYS A 19 53.16 -20.73 11.17
N PHE A 20 52.56 -21.47 12.10
CA PHE A 20 51.23 -22.07 11.94
C PHE A 20 50.04 -21.09 12.07
N PRO A 21 50.05 -20.09 13.00
CA PRO A 21 48.96 -19.13 13.16
C PRO A 21 48.51 -18.40 11.88
N PRO A 22 49.39 -17.92 10.97
CA PRO A 22 48.94 -17.26 9.75
C PRO A 22 48.22 -18.20 8.78
N TYR A 23 48.63 -19.48 8.69
CA TYR A 23 47.93 -20.46 7.85
C TYR A 23 46.59 -20.88 8.45
N LEU A 24 46.52 -21.01 9.78
CA LEU A 24 45.26 -21.27 10.47
C LEU A 24 44.30 -20.09 10.33
N SER A 25 44.79 -18.87 10.46
CA SER A 25 44.02 -17.64 10.22
C SER A 25 43.50 -17.59 8.79
N LEU A 26 44.36 -17.86 7.80
CA LEU A 26 43.96 -17.95 6.39
C LEU A 26 42.87 -19.00 6.18
N LEU A 27 43.01 -20.19 6.78
CA LEU A 27 42.00 -21.25 6.71
C LEU A 27 40.66 -20.81 7.33
N CYS A 28 40.68 -20.15 8.49
CA CYS A 28 39.46 -19.63 9.10
C CYS A 28 38.79 -18.55 8.24
N ILE A 29 39.58 -17.67 7.61
CA ILE A 29 39.08 -16.64 6.69
C ILE A 29 38.48 -17.28 5.44
N THR A 30 39.15 -18.27 4.84
CA THR A 30 38.61 -18.96 3.65
C THR A 30 37.35 -19.74 3.96
N ILE A 31 37.25 -20.38 5.12
CA ILE A 31 36.02 -21.03 5.59
C ILE A 31 34.92 -19.99 5.82
N GLY A 32 35.23 -18.85 6.42
CA GLY A 32 34.27 -17.76 6.62
C GLY A 32 33.72 -17.20 5.30
N ILE A 33 34.60 -16.97 4.32
CA ILE A 33 34.23 -16.55 2.97
C ILE A 33 33.40 -17.64 2.27
N ALA A 34 33.81 -18.91 2.38
CA ALA A 34 33.05 -20.04 1.83
C ALA A 34 31.63 -20.11 2.41
N TRP A 35 31.46 -19.78 3.69
CA TRP A 35 30.15 -19.76 4.35
C TRP A 35 29.24 -18.65 3.82
N LEU A 36 29.78 -17.50 3.40
CA LEU A 36 28.96 -16.43 2.80
C LEU A 36 28.27 -16.92 1.51
N PHE A 37 28.87 -17.86 0.77
CA PHE A 37 28.25 -18.47 -0.40
C PHE A 37 27.08 -19.42 -0.07
N LEU A 38 26.87 -19.77 1.21
CA LEU A 38 25.67 -20.51 1.65
C LEU A 38 24.45 -19.59 1.89
N LEU A 39 24.64 -18.28 2.06
CA LEU A 39 23.55 -17.32 2.28
C LEU A 39 22.50 -17.26 1.15
N PRO A 40 22.85 -17.30 -0.16
CA PRO A 40 21.86 -17.26 -1.24
C PRO A 40 21.08 -18.57 -1.43
N ILE A 41 21.32 -19.61 -0.63
CA ILE A 41 20.58 -20.87 -0.73
C ILE A 41 19.13 -20.66 -0.27
N GLU A 42 18.17 -21.08 -1.10
CA GLU A 42 16.72 -20.87 -0.87
C GLU A 42 16.22 -21.37 0.50
N ASN A 43 16.85 -22.41 1.06
CA ASN A 43 16.49 -22.94 2.38
C ASN A 43 16.90 -22.04 3.55
N TYR A 44 17.89 -21.16 3.36
CA TYR A 44 18.40 -20.23 4.37
C TYR A 44 17.96 -18.79 4.12
N SER A 45 17.60 -18.45 2.88
CA SER A 45 16.98 -17.19 2.54
C SER A 45 15.49 -17.22 2.91
N ARG A 46 15.12 -16.49 3.98
CA ARG A 46 13.71 -16.19 4.24
C ARG A 46 13.26 -15.19 3.18
N ARG A 47 12.68 -15.67 2.07
CA ARG A 47 12.23 -14.89 0.89
C ARG A 47 11.77 -13.46 1.24
N THR A 48 10.49 -13.27 1.52
CA THR A 48 9.92 -12.00 1.97
C THR A 48 9.38 -12.23 3.38
N TYR A 49 9.94 -11.50 4.34
CA TYR A 49 9.50 -11.53 5.72
C TYR A 49 8.44 -10.45 5.92
N ILE A 50 7.36 -10.79 6.62
CA ILE A 50 6.35 -9.84 7.07
C ILE A 50 6.62 -9.58 8.54
N SER A 51 6.99 -8.35 8.86
CA SER A 51 7.37 -7.95 10.22
C SER A 51 6.17 -7.73 11.12
N GLU A 52 5.03 -7.34 10.55
CA GLU A 52 3.78 -7.11 11.25
C GLU A 52 2.95 -8.39 11.43
N ASN A 53 2.95 -8.90 12.67
CA ASN A 53 2.22 -10.11 13.05
C ASN A 53 0.68 -10.00 12.90
N ALA A 54 0.14 -8.79 12.73
CA ALA A 54 -1.30 -8.56 12.58
C ALA A 54 -1.81 -8.74 11.14
N LEU A 55 -0.93 -8.73 10.14
CA LEU A 55 -1.34 -8.77 8.73
C LEU A 55 -1.76 -10.16 8.25
N LEU A 56 -1.20 -11.22 8.83
CA LEU A 56 -1.56 -12.64 8.61
C LEU A 56 -2.14 -12.91 7.20
N PRO A 57 -1.38 -12.63 6.12
CA PRO A 57 -1.94 -12.58 4.78
C PRO A 57 -2.46 -13.95 4.35
N GLY A 58 -3.61 -13.95 3.68
CA GLY A 58 -4.21 -15.15 3.13
C GLY A 58 -4.87 -16.08 4.17
N GLN A 59 -4.97 -15.68 5.44
CA GLN A 59 -5.68 -16.46 6.47
C GLN A 59 -7.19 -16.21 6.49
N VAL A 60 -7.66 -15.10 5.90
CA VAL A 60 -9.08 -14.74 5.87
C VAL A 60 -9.68 -15.10 4.52
N HIS A 61 -10.82 -15.78 4.53
CA HIS A 61 -11.63 -15.99 3.33
C HIS A 61 -12.41 -14.71 3.00
N THR A 62 -12.18 -14.16 1.80
CA THR A 62 -12.98 -13.07 1.27
C THR A 62 -14.19 -13.64 0.52
N TYR A 63 -15.38 -13.08 0.76
CA TYR A 63 -16.61 -13.45 0.06
C TYR A 63 -16.92 -12.45 -1.07
N PHE A 64 -15.88 -11.76 -1.56
CA PHE A 64 -15.98 -10.80 -2.66
C PHE A 64 -15.99 -11.57 -3.99
N GLY A 65 -17.18 -11.97 -4.44
CA GLY A 65 -17.35 -12.89 -5.56
C GLY A 65 -18.56 -12.59 -6.43
N GLY A 66 -19.19 -13.63 -6.97
CA GLY A 66 -20.17 -13.55 -8.06
C GLY A 66 -21.23 -12.43 -7.96
N SER A 67 -21.86 -12.24 -6.80
CA SER A 67 -22.85 -11.16 -6.60
C SER A 67 -22.23 -9.76 -6.68
N GLU A 68 -21.06 -9.56 -6.09
CA GLU A 68 -20.34 -8.28 -6.10
C GLU A 68 -19.83 -7.94 -7.50
N ARG A 69 -19.56 -8.95 -8.35
CA ARG A 69 -19.25 -8.71 -9.77
C ARG A 69 -20.40 -8.05 -10.53
N ASN A 70 -21.65 -8.37 -10.18
CA ASN A 70 -22.82 -7.73 -10.80
C ASN A 70 -22.97 -6.29 -10.33
N VAL A 71 -22.72 -6.04 -9.04
CA VAL A 71 -22.74 -4.69 -8.44
C VAL A 71 -21.65 -3.82 -9.06
N PHE A 72 -20.43 -4.35 -9.19
CA PHE A 72 -19.32 -3.70 -9.86
C PHE A 72 -19.66 -3.30 -11.30
N ARG A 73 -20.28 -4.21 -12.07
CA ARG A 73 -20.72 -3.91 -13.44
C ARG A 73 -21.81 -2.85 -13.49
N ALA A 74 -22.75 -2.87 -12.55
CA ALA A 74 -23.82 -1.88 -12.47
C ALA A 74 -23.28 -0.49 -12.17
N TYR A 75 -22.41 -0.34 -11.15
CA TYR A 75 -21.73 0.93 -10.89
C TYR A 75 -20.92 1.38 -12.08
N GLY A 76 -20.18 0.48 -12.73
CA GLY A 76 -19.52 0.79 -13.99
C GLY A 76 -20.50 1.42 -14.97
N GLN A 77 -21.61 0.77 -15.30
CA GLN A 77 -22.58 1.29 -16.29
C GLN A 77 -23.11 2.68 -15.92
N GLU A 78 -23.40 2.92 -14.64
CA GLU A 78 -23.84 4.24 -14.16
C GLU A 78 -22.75 5.31 -14.30
N LEU A 79 -21.49 4.98 -13.99
CA LEU A 79 -20.37 5.91 -14.09
C LEU A 79 -19.97 6.22 -15.55
N GLU A 80 -20.21 5.31 -16.49
CA GLU A 80 -19.97 5.56 -17.92
C GLU A 80 -20.82 6.73 -18.43
N ALA A 81 -22.06 6.85 -17.93
CA ALA A 81 -22.95 7.95 -18.30
C ALA A 81 -22.48 9.32 -17.78
N LEU A 82 -21.50 9.34 -16.88
CA LEU A 82 -20.95 10.56 -16.27
C LEU A 82 -19.57 10.94 -16.83
N ALA A 83 -19.05 10.23 -17.84
CA ALA A 83 -17.70 10.43 -18.36
C ALA A 83 -17.42 11.88 -18.82
N ASP A 84 -18.40 12.52 -19.45
CA ASP A 84 -18.31 13.86 -20.02
C ASP A 84 -18.91 14.96 -19.12
N GLU A 85 -19.33 14.60 -17.91
CA GLU A 85 -19.95 15.52 -16.97
C GLU A 85 -18.91 16.39 -16.23
N SER A 86 -19.38 17.50 -15.65
CA SER A 86 -18.53 18.34 -14.81
C SER A 86 -18.14 17.64 -13.50
N ASN A 87 -16.99 17.98 -12.92
CA ASN A 87 -16.53 17.39 -11.64
C ASN A 87 -17.57 17.51 -10.51
N HIS A 88 -18.27 18.65 -10.40
CA HIS A 88 -19.35 18.80 -9.42
C HIS A 88 -20.54 17.87 -9.70
N SER A 89 -20.98 17.74 -10.96
CA SER A 89 -22.07 16.84 -11.37
C SER A 89 -21.72 15.37 -11.07
N ILE A 90 -20.46 14.98 -11.33
CA ILE A 90 -19.92 13.66 -10.98
C ILE A 90 -19.97 13.46 -9.46
N ASN A 91 -19.49 14.43 -8.68
CA ASN A 91 -19.50 14.36 -7.22
C ASN A 91 -20.93 14.28 -6.65
N ASP A 92 -21.91 14.99 -7.23
CA ASP A 92 -23.32 14.92 -6.83
C ASP A 92 -23.89 13.50 -6.95
N LYS A 93 -23.55 12.81 -8.04
CA LYS A 93 -23.96 11.43 -8.26
C LYS A 93 -23.25 10.46 -7.33
N LEU A 94 -21.93 10.60 -7.19
CA LEU A 94 -21.13 9.76 -6.30
C LEU A 94 -21.53 9.92 -4.82
N GLU A 95 -21.84 11.14 -4.38
CA GLU A 95 -22.35 11.41 -3.04
C GLU A 95 -23.66 10.65 -2.80
N THR A 96 -24.61 10.77 -3.73
CA THR A 96 -25.89 10.04 -3.67
C THR A 96 -25.67 8.52 -3.57
N MET A 97 -24.72 7.96 -4.32
CA MET A 97 -24.39 6.53 -4.28
C MET A 97 -23.81 6.11 -2.93
N LEU A 98 -22.88 6.89 -2.36
CA LEU A 98 -22.22 6.60 -1.09
C LEU A 98 -23.17 6.78 0.10
N GLU A 99 -23.96 7.84 0.11
CA GLU A 99 -24.99 8.08 1.12
C GLU A 99 -26.07 7.01 1.08
N GLY A 100 -26.45 6.54 -0.11
CA GLY A 100 -27.39 5.42 -0.29
C GLY A 100 -26.90 4.10 0.32
N VAL A 101 -25.59 3.95 0.49
CA VAL A 101 -24.95 2.81 1.20
C VAL A 101 -24.84 3.08 2.72
N GLY A 102 -25.06 4.31 3.17
CA GLY A 102 -24.96 4.75 4.56
C GLY A 102 -23.55 5.15 4.98
N ILE A 103 -22.76 5.67 4.03
CA ILE A 103 -21.41 6.21 4.27
C ILE A 103 -21.51 7.72 4.48
N LYS A 104 -20.77 8.26 5.44
CA LYS A 104 -20.70 9.72 5.66
C LYS A 104 -19.76 10.32 4.63
N VAL A 105 -20.27 11.25 3.83
CA VAL A 105 -19.54 11.87 2.73
C VAL A 105 -19.12 13.28 3.11
N GLY A 106 -17.93 13.69 2.67
CA GLY A 106 -17.43 15.04 2.74
C GLY A 106 -16.95 15.49 1.38
N ARG A 107 -17.06 16.80 1.13
CA ARG A 107 -16.54 17.47 -0.05
C ARG A 107 -15.45 18.45 0.33
N GLN A 108 -14.52 18.67 -0.59
CA GLN A 108 -13.43 19.61 -0.41
C GLN A 108 -13.15 20.33 -1.72
N ASN A 109 -13.46 21.62 -1.76
CA ASN A 109 -13.04 22.50 -2.84
C ASN A 109 -11.58 22.88 -2.65
N TYR A 110 -10.82 22.89 -3.75
CA TYR A 110 -9.43 23.29 -3.73
C TYR A 110 -9.05 24.05 -5.00
N THR A 111 -8.10 24.97 -4.83
CA THR A 111 -7.32 25.60 -5.88
C THR A 111 -5.86 25.44 -5.48
N TYR A 112 -5.11 24.66 -6.26
CA TYR A 112 -3.74 24.30 -5.96
C TYR A 112 -2.80 24.89 -7.00
N HIS A 113 -1.71 25.49 -6.54
CA HIS A 113 -0.68 26.09 -7.39
C HIS A 113 0.52 25.16 -7.45
N SER A 114 0.78 24.54 -8.61
CA SER A 114 1.90 23.63 -8.79
C SER A 114 2.60 23.89 -10.12
N ALA A 115 3.94 23.99 -10.07
CA ALA A 115 4.79 24.21 -11.24
C ALA A 115 4.35 25.40 -12.15
N GLY A 116 3.83 26.47 -11.55
CA GLY A 116 3.36 27.66 -12.28
C GLY A 116 1.98 27.50 -12.95
N GLN A 117 1.30 26.36 -12.75
CA GLN A 117 -0.06 26.12 -13.20
C GLN A 117 -1.04 26.15 -12.02
N ILE A 118 -2.29 26.53 -12.31
CA ILE A 118 -3.38 26.60 -11.35
C ILE A 118 -4.33 25.44 -11.66
N TYR A 119 -4.55 24.59 -10.67
CA TYR A 119 -5.46 23.46 -10.75
C TYR A 119 -6.60 23.70 -9.77
N SER A 120 -7.84 23.55 -10.20
CA SER A 120 -9.00 23.65 -9.32
C SER A 120 -9.91 22.46 -9.49
N GLY A 121 -10.59 22.09 -8.42
CA GLY A 121 -11.53 20.97 -8.40
C GLY A 121 -12.18 20.79 -7.05
N GLU A 122 -13.04 19.78 -6.98
CA GLU A 122 -13.69 19.33 -5.77
C GLU A 122 -13.39 17.85 -5.56
N ASN A 123 -12.77 17.53 -4.43
CA ASN A 123 -12.61 16.15 -3.99
C ASN A 123 -13.88 15.69 -3.28
N LEU A 124 -14.28 14.46 -3.56
CA LEU A 124 -15.26 13.74 -2.78
C LEU A 124 -14.55 12.68 -1.92
N TYR A 125 -14.95 12.53 -0.67
CA TYR A 125 -14.47 11.44 0.16
C TYR A 125 -15.54 10.91 1.10
N GLY A 126 -15.44 9.65 1.49
CA GLY A 126 -16.37 8.99 2.40
C GLY A 126 -15.62 8.27 3.52
N ILE A 127 -16.12 8.37 4.75
CA ILE A 127 -15.54 7.69 5.91
C ILE A 127 -16.42 6.50 6.31
N LEU A 128 -15.86 5.31 6.19
CA LEU A 128 -16.42 4.07 6.70
C LEU A 128 -15.84 3.80 8.08
N GLN A 129 -16.62 4.10 9.11
CA GLN A 129 -16.23 3.87 10.49
C GLN A 129 -16.11 2.37 10.78
N ALA A 130 -15.07 1.99 11.52
CA ALA A 130 -14.84 0.62 11.94
C ALA A 130 -15.95 0.13 12.87
N PRO A 131 -16.49 -1.08 12.65
CA PRO A 131 -17.47 -1.67 13.55
C PRO A 131 -16.86 -2.06 14.90
N ARG A 132 -15.54 -2.27 14.97
CA ARG A 132 -14.79 -2.69 16.18
C ARG A 132 -13.56 -1.81 16.44
N GLY A 133 -13.63 -0.53 16.12
CA GLY A 133 -12.53 0.41 16.31
C GLY A 133 -12.97 1.70 16.97
N ASP A 134 -12.02 2.39 17.60
CA ASP A 134 -12.24 3.66 18.30
C ASP A 134 -12.03 4.89 17.40
N ALA A 135 -12.04 4.69 16.06
CA ALA A 135 -11.76 5.70 15.04
C ALA A 135 -10.39 6.42 15.21
N THR A 136 -9.41 5.75 15.83
CA THR A 136 -8.06 6.29 16.09
C THR A 136 -7.06 6.03 14.95
N GLU A 137 -7.36 5.07 14.09
CA GLU A 137 -6.52 4.67 12.96
C GLU A 137 -7.38 4.51 11.71
N ALA A 138 -6.83 4.91 10.56
CA ALA A 138 -7.51 4.83 9.28
C ALA A 138 -6.61 4.32 8.15
N ILE A 139 -7.22 3.64 7.18
CA ILE A 139 -6.60 3.26 5.90
C ILE A 139 -7.30 4.05 4.79
N VAL A 140 -6.53 4.60 3.85
CA VAL A 140 -7.06 5.36 2.73
C VAL A 140 -7.14 4.48 1.48
N LEU A 141 -8.28 4.51 0.81
CA LEU A 141 -8.47 3.99 -0.54
C LEU A 141 -8.66 5.17 -1.47
N VAL A 142 -7.75 5.36 -2.40
CA VAL A 142 -7.84 6.43 -3.41
C VAL A 142 -8.30 5.81 -4.72
N ALA A 143 -9.36 6.32 -5.30
CA ALA A 143 -9.80 5.96 -6.64
C ALA A 143 -10.10 7.24 -7.40
N ALA A 144 -9.08 7.82 -8.02
CA ALA A 144 -9.21 9.04 -8.80
C ALA A 144 -10.13 8.82 -10.01
N TRP A 145 -10.89 9.84 -10.40
CA TRP A 145 -11.73 9.80 -11.59
C TRP A 145 -10.90 9.64 -12.86
N LYS A 146 -9.75 10.34 -12.91
CA LYS A 146 -8.73 10.19 -13.96
C LYS A 146 -7.50 9.47 -13.42
N SER A 147 -6.98 8.53 -14.21
CA SER A 147 -5.76 7.77 -13.94
C SER A 147 -4.53 8.67 -13.86
N ILE A 148 -3.38 8.09 -13.51
CA ILE A 148 -2.08 8.77 -13.53
C ILE A 148 -1.74 9.30 -14.93
N GLU A 149 -2.16 8.58 -15.99
CA GLU A 149 -1.99 8.93 -17.40
C GLU A 149 -3.10 9.85 -17.94
N GLY A 150 -4.12 10.17 -17.12
CA GLY A 150 -5.23 11.03 -17.51
C GLY A 150 -6.40 10.31 -18.20
N GLU A 151 -6.37 8.98 -18.25
CA GLU A 151 -7.46 8.16 -18.78
C GLU A 151 -8.62 8.07 -17.78
N LEU A 152 -9.83 7.76 -18.26
CA LEU A 152 -10.99 7.59 -17.39
C LEU A 152 -10.85 6.32 -16.54
N ASN A 153 -10.63 6.49 -15.23
CA ASN A 153 -10.46 5.39 -14.27
C ASN A 153 -11.83 4.89 -13.73
N ARG A 154 -12.74 4.62 -14.66
CA ARG A 154 -14.10 4.19 -14.35
C ARG A 154 -14.13 2.92 -13.50
N ASN A 155 -13.32 1.92 -13.86
CA ASN A 155 -13.35 0.64 -13.15
C ASN A 155 -12.68 0.75 -11.78
N GLY A 156 -11.69 1.64 -11.61
CA GLY A 156 -11.13 1.94 -10.28
C GLY A 156 -12.18 2.53 -9.35
N VAL A 157 -12.93 3.54 -9.81
CA VAL A 157 -14.01 4.16 -9.02
C VAL A 157 -15.15 3.16 -8.76
N ALA A 158 -15.58 2.40 -9.77
CA ALA A 158 -16.62 1.37 -9.60
C ALA A 158 -16.19 0.26 -8.62
N LEU A 159 -14.92 -0.15 -8.65
CA LEU A 159 -14.36 -1.11 -7.70
C LEU A 159 -14.39 -0.54 -6.29
N ALA A 160 -13.98 0.73 -6.12
CA ALA A 160 -13.96 1.38 -4.83
C ALA A 160 -15.37 1.54 -4.22
N LEU A 161 -16.38 1.91 -5.02
CA LEU A 161 -17.79 1.94 -4.59
C LEU A 161 -18.30 0.55 -4.19
N THR A 162 -17.97 -0.47 -4.98
CA THR A 162 -18.35 -1.86 -4.69
C THR A 162 -17.71 -2.35 -3.40
N LEU A 163 -16.42 -2.06 -3.21
CA LEU A 163 -15.70 -2.35 -1.98
C LEU A 163 -16.32 -1.62 -0.80
N ALA A 164 -16.62 -0.33 -0.92
CA ALA A 164 -17.25 0.45 0.15
C ALA A 164 -18.61 -0.16 0.59
N ARG A 165 -19.42 -0.61 -0.37
CA ARG A 165 -20.68 -1.32 -0.09
C ARG A 165 -20.48 -2.69 0.54
N TYR A 166 -19.52 -3.48 0.05
CA TYR A 166 -19.17 -4.78 0.63
C TYR A 166 -18.69 -4.61 2.07
N PHE A 167 -17.81 -3.63 2.26
CA PHE A 167 -17.24 -3.23 3.52
C PHE A 167 -18.31 -2.82 4.53
N ARG A 168 -19.27 -1.98 4.15
CA ARG A 168 -20.32 -1.57 5.09
C ARG A 168 -21.07 -2.74 5.76
N ARG A 169 -21.10 -3.92 5.14
CA ARG A 169 -21.76 -5.13 5.65
C ARG A 169 -20.84 -6.02 6.50
N TRP A 170 -19.53 -5.80 6.46
CA TRP A 170 -18.53 -6.62 7.13
C TRP A 170 -18.21 -6.07 8.53
N SER A 171 -18.14 -6.95 9.54
CA SER A 171 -18.11 -6.55 10.96
C SER A 171 -16.79 -6.79 11.70
N LEU A 172 -15.71 -7.17 10.99
CA LEU A 172 -14.53 -7.77 11.63
C LEU A 172 -13.27 -6.88 11.72
N TRP A 173 -13.23 -5.68 11.13
CA TRP A 173 -12.03 -4.82 11.22
C TRP A 173 -12.12 -3.76 12.32
N SER A 174 -10.95 -3.23 12.68
CA SER A 174 -10.75 -2.26 13.76
C SER A 174 -10.20 -0.89 13.32
N LYS A 175 -9.95 -0.69 12.02
CA LYS A 175 -9.48 0.59 11.46
C LYS A 175 -10.55 1.20 10.57
N ASP A 176 -10.70 2.51 10.63
CA ASP A 176 -11.58 3.22 9.70
C ASP A 176 -11.05 3.10 8.27
N ILE A 177 -11.95 3.14 7.29
CA ILE A 177 -11.57 3.16 5.88
C ILE A 177 -12.06 4.47 5.29
N ILE A 178 -11.16 5.25 4.71
CA ILE A 178 -11.47 6.49 4.03
C ILE A 178 -11.38 6.24 2.53
N LEU A 179 -12.50 6.37 1.82
CA LEU A 179 -12.52 6.36 0.37
C LEU A 179 -12.37 7.79 -0.13
N VAL A 180 -11.36 8.09 -0.95
CA VAL A 180 -11.14 9.41 -1.56
C VAL A 180 -11.27 9.26 -3.07
N VAL A 181 -12.14 10.07 -3.67
CA VAL A 181 -12.39 10.13 -5.12
C VAL A 181 -12.07 11.54 -5.60
N PRO A 182 -10.79 11.82 -5.90
CA PRO A 182 -10.38 13.10 -6.48
C PRO A 182 -10.66 13.13 -8.01
N PRO A 183 -10.78 14.31 -8.64
CA PRO A 183 -10.90 14.40 -10.10
C PRO A 183 -9.65 13.92 -10.83
N ASP A 184 -8.48 14.06 -10.21
CA ASP A 184 -7.19 13.66 -10.74
C ASP A 184 -6.36 12.92 -9.68
N SER A 185 -5.49 12.01 -10.12
CA SER A 185 -4.75 11.14 -9.20
C SER A 185 -3.67 11.84 -8.36
N LYS A 186 -3.24 13.06 -8.72
CA LYS A 186 -2.04 13.70 -8.13
C LYS A 186 -2.40 14.91 -7.28
N ILE A 187 -2.92 15.96 -7.91
CA ILE A 187 -3.19 17.26 -7.30
C ILE A 187 -4.38 17.19 -6.34
N GLY A 188 -5.49 16.59 -6.76
CA GLY A 188 -6.65 16.39 -5.89
C GLY A 188 -6.29 15.58 -4.65
N THR A 189 -5.56 14.47 -4.82
CA THR A 189 -5.05 13.66 -3.70
C THR A 189 -4.16 14.47 -2.76
N GLN A 190 -3.21 15.24 -3.31
CA GLN A 190 -2.30 16.08 -2.51
C GLN A 190 -3.07 17.13 -1.70
N ALA A 191 -4.00 17.86 -2.32
CA ALA A 191 -4.82 18.85 -1.63
C ALA A 191 -5.66 18.25 -0.50
N TRP A 192 -6.12 17.01 -0.67
CA TRP A 192 -6.82 16.28 0.39
C TRP A 192 -5.88 15.88 1.54
N VAL A 193 -4.70 15.33 1.24
CA VAL A 193 -3.70 14.94 2.25
C VAL A 193 -3.22 16.14 3.06
N ASP A 194 -2.92 17.26 2.41
CA ASP A 194 -2.48 18.48 3.08
C ASP A 194 -3.55 18.99 4.05
N ALA A 195 -4.82 18.98 3.63
CA ALA A 195 -5.92 19.38 4.50
C ALA A 195 -6.23 18.37 5.61
N TYR A 196 -5.95 17.08 5.39
CA TYR A 196 -6.06 16.05 6.41
C TYR A 196 -5.11 16.34 7.58
N HIS A 197 -3.88 16.73 7.25
CA HIS A 197 -2.82 17.05 8.22
C HIS A 197 -2.80 18.52 8.67
N ASP A 198 -3.83 19.31 8.32
CA ASP A 198 -3.89 20.76 8.62
C ASP A 198 -2.66 21.54 8.13
N ALA A 199 -2.05 21.07 7.04
CA ALA A 199 -0.87 21.63 6.39
C ALA A 199 -1.22 22.48 5.15
N HIS A 200 -2.47 22.93 5.03
CA HIS A 200 -2.99 23.66 3.88
C HIS A 200 -3.23 25.15 4.16
N ASP A 201 -3.26 25.96 3.10
CA ASP A 201 -3.74 27.35 3.18
C ASP A 201 -5.26 27.39 2.98
N ALA A 202 -6.00 27.77 4.02
CA ALA A 202 -7.45 27.83 4.04
C ALA A 202 -8.06 28.82 3.01
N ASN A 203 -7.26 29.74 2.46
CA ASN A 203 -7.71 30.65 1.40
C ASN A 203 -7.88 29.94 0.05
N TRP A 204 -7.10 28.88 -0.19
CA TRP A 204 -7.01 28.20 -1.49
C TRP A 204 -7.54 26.78 -1.44
N VAL A 205 -7.36 26.09 -0.31
CA VAL A 205 -7.80 24.71 -0.09
C VAL A 205 -8.77 24.71 1.08
N ALA A 206 -9.95 24.13 0.91
CA ALA A 206 -10.91 24.02 2.01
C ALA A 206 -10.43 23.01 3.06
N SER A 207 -10.70 23.31 4.34
CA SER A 207 -10.52 22.34 5.41
C SER A 207 -11.53 21.19 5.28
N LEU A 208 -11.16 20.00 5.76
CA LEU A 208 -12.02 18.83 5.69
C LEU A 208 -13.12 18.89 6.77
N PRO A 209 -14.41 18.84 6.41
CA PRO A 209 -15.50 18.83 7.39
C PRO A 209 -15.54 17.54 8.22
N LEU A 210 -15.00 16.44 7.70
CA LEU A 210 -14.94 15.14 8.34
C LEU A 210 -13.48 14.67 8.39
N LYS A 211 -13.04 14.22 9.55
CA LYS A 211 -11.74 13.56 9.74
C LYS A 211 -11.92 12.25 10.50
N SER A 212 -10.95 11.35 10.34
CA SER A 212 -10.86 10.09 11.08
C SER A 212 -9.48 10.06 11.77
N GLY A 213 -9.04 8.87 12.19
CA GLY A 213 -7.81 8.66 12.93
C GLY A 213 -6.53 8.87 12.13
N ALA A 214 -5.40 8.50 12.73
CA ALA A 214 -4.10 8.56 12.08
C ALA A 214 -4.06 7.64 10.84
N LEU A 215 -3.56 8.16 9.72
CA LEU A 215 -3.42 7.40 8.48
C LEU A 215 -2.29 6.37 8.63
N GLN A 216 -2.63 5.09 8.55
CA GLN A 216 -1.68 3.97 8.68
C GLN A 216 -1.15 3.49 7.32
N GLY A 217 -1.91 3.73 6.26
CA GLY A 217 -1.54 3.36 4.90
C GLY A 217 -2.57 3.86 3.89
N ALA A 218 -2.14 3.89 2.63
CA ALA A 218 -2.98 4.27 1.51
C ALA A 218 -2.80 3.30 0.35
N ILE A 219 -3.88 3.00 -0.36
CA ILE A 219 -3.87 2.21 -1.59
C ILE A 219 -4.57 3.04 -2.67
N ALA A 220 -3.84 3.40 -3.72
CA ALA A 220 -4.40 4.04 -4.90
C ALA A 220 -4.77 2.96 -5.94
N ILE A 221 -6.02 2.95 -6.36
CA ILE A 221 -6.57 2.03 -7.35
C ILE A 221 -6.59 2.73 -8.69
N ASP A 222 -5.65 2.36 -9.56
CA ASP A 222 -5.64 2.79 -10.95
C ASP A 222 -6.04 1.62 -11.87
N TYR A 223 -7.27 1.63 -12.34
CA TYR A 223 -7.84 0.59 -13.20
C TYR A 223 -8.70 1.22 -14.31
N PRO A 224 -8.07 1.81 -15.35
CA PRO A 224 -8.79 2.41 -16.46
C PRO A 224 -9.29 1.38 -17.50
N TRP A 225 -8.67 0.20 -17.56
CA TRP A 225 -8.96 -0.78 -18.62
C TRP A 225 -10.24 -1.57 -18.39
N GLN A 226 -11.01 -1.81 -19.46
CA GLN A 226 -12.23 -2.63 -19.45
C GLN A 226 -11.99 -4.12 -19.70
N GLN A 227 -10.76 -4.50 -20.03
CA GLN A 227 -10.40 -5.87 -20.36
C GLN A 227 -10.03 -6.68 -19.11
N ARG A 228 -10.01 -8.01 -19.28
CA ARG A 228 -9.45 -8.91 -18.27
C ARG A 228 -7.95 -8.67 -18.20
N PHE A 229 -7.43 -8.58 -16.99
CA PHE A 229 -6.00 -8.55 -16.74
C PHE A 229 -5.55 -9.89 -16.12
N GLU A 230 -4.29 -10.24 -16.33
CA GLU A 230 -3.67 -11.46 -15.79
C GLU A 230 -2.71 -11.17 -14.63
N GLY A 231 -2.28 -9.92 -14.50
CA GLY A 231 -1.34 -9.45 -13.48
C GLY A 231 -1.76 -8.13 -12.87
N ILE A 232 -1.27 -7.88 -11.67
CA ILE A 232 -1.40 -6.59 -10.96
C ILE A 232 -0.02 -5.97 -10.95
N HIS A 233 0.07 -4.72 -11.41
CA HIS A 233 1.27 -3.90 -11.32
C HIS A 233 1.18 -3.06 -10.04
N ILE A 234 2.21 -3.14 -9.20
CA ILE A 234 2.27 -2.41 -7.93
C ILE A 234 3.36 -1.36 -8.06
N ILE A 235 2.95 -0.09 -8.08
CA ILE A 235 3.86 1.05 -8.00
C ILE A 235 3.95 1.44 -6.54
N TYR A 236 5.16 1.43 -5.98
CA TYR A 236 5.38 1.69 -4.57
C TYR A 236 6.41 2.78 -4.31
N ASP A 237 6.95 3.45 -5.32
CA ASP A 237 7.93 4.52 -5.10
C ASP A 237 7.30 5.74 -4.42
N GLY A 238 7.86 6.10 -3.26
CA GLY A 238 7.53 7.33 -2.56
C GLY A 238 8.37 8.51 -3.04
N THR A 239 8.02 9.69 -2.54
CA THR A 239 8.79 10.91 -2.83
C THR A 239 10.23 10.77 -2.30
N ASN A 240 11.21 11.25 -3.07
CA ASN A 240 12.63 11.21 -2.71
C ASN A 240 13.19 9.80 -2.42
N GLY A 241 12.63 8.74 -3.01
CA GLY A 241 13.10 7.36 -2.78
C GLY A 241 12.69 6.79 -1.42
N GLN A 242 11.70 7.38 -0.76
CA GLN A 242 11.08 6.74 0.40
C GLN A 242 10.33 5.50 -0.06
N LEU A 243 10.55 4.38 0.63
CA LEU A 243 9.83 3.14 0.38
C LEU A 243 8.68 3.01 1.38
N PRO A 244 7.49 2.59 0.95
CA PRO A 244 6.37 2.34 1.83
C PRO A 244 6.63 1.08 2.65
N ASN A 245 5.74 0.80 3.59
CA ASN A 245 5.84 -0.41 4.40
C ASN A 245 5.84 -1.66 3.50
N LEU A 246 6.99 -2.35 3.44
CA LEU A 246 7.20 -3.54 2.62
C LEU A 246 6.24 -4.68 3.02
N ASP A 247 5.76 -4.69 4.27
CA ASP A 247 4.81 -5.69 4.73
C ASP A 247 3.46 -5.60 3.99
N LEU A 248 3.03 -4.40 3.59
CA LEU A 248 1.83 -4.20 2.79
C LEU A 248 2.01 -4.80 1.39
N ILE A 249 3.13 -4.51 0.74
CA ILE A 249 3.48 -5.04 -0.58
C ILE A 249 3.58 -6.56 -0.53
N ASN A 250 4.33 -7.09 0.44
CA ASN A 250 4.50 -8.52 0.66
C ASN A 250 3.16 -9.22 0.88
N SER A 251 2.24 -8.58 1.61
CA SER A 251 0.89 -9.10 1.81
C SER A 251 0.11 -9.19 0.50
N ILE A 252 0.16 -8.15 -0.34
CA ILE A 252 -0.49 -8.16 -1.67
C ILE A 252 0.11 -9.28 -2.54
N ILE A 253 1.43 -9.39 -2.59
CA ILE A 253 2.13 -10.42 -3.39
C ILE A 253 1.73 -11.83 -2.93
N ASN A 254 1.70 -12.06 -1.62
CA ASN A 254 1.34 -13.35 -1.05
C ASN A 254 -0.12 -13.72 -1.33
N ILE A 255 -1.05 -12.77 -1.16
CA ILE A 255 -2.47 -13.00 -1.44
C ILE A 255 -2.73 -13.23 -2.93
N ALA A 256 -2.13 -12.42 -3.81
CA ALA A 256 -2.28 -12.57 -5.26
C ALA A 256 -1.70 -13.90 -5.77
N GLY A 257 -0.48 -14.23 -5.35
CA GLY A 257 0.20 -15.46 -5.77
C GLY A 257 -0.37 -16.73 -5.15
N GLY A 258 -0.86 -16.67 -3.90
CA GLY A 258 -1.34 -17.83 -3.14
C GLY A 258 -2.82 -18.16 -3.35
N GLN A 259 -3.70 -17.15 -3.39
CA GLN A 259 -5.15 -17.36 -3.44
C GLN A 259 -5.78 -17.10 -4.82
N MET A 260 -5.17 -16.26 -5.66
CA MET A 260 -5.77 -15.82 -6.93
C MET A 260 -5.10 -16.39 -8.19
N GLY A 261 -3.92 -17.03 -8.07
CA GLY A 261 -3.19 -17.60 -9.21
C GLY A 261 -2.69 -16.57 -10.24
N SER A 262 -2.83 -15.27 -9.93
CA SER A 262 -2.28 -14.17 -10.73
C SER A 262 -0.84 -13.89 -10.29
N ARG A 263 0.05 -13.62 -11.26
CA ARG A 263 1.44 -13.24 -10.99
C ARG A 263 1.52 -11.71 -10.88
N PRO A 264 1.71 -11.13 -9.68
CA PRO A 264 2.07 -9.72 -9.59
C PRO A 264 3.48 -9.53 -10.19
N CYS A 265 3.62 -8.60 -11.12
CA CYS A 265 4.94 -8.13 -11.57
C CYS A 265 5.25 -6.85 -10.79
N SER A 266 6.31 -6.88 -10.00
CA SER A 266 6.95 -5.70 -9.42
C SER A 266 8.21 -5.44 -10.23
N GLU A 267 8.34 -4.26 -10.82
CA GLU A 267 9.60 -3.79 -11.42
C GLU A 267 10.11 -2.59 -10.62
N GLU A 268 11.45 -2.52 -10.48
CA GLU A 268 12.21 -1.42 -9.87
C GLU A 268 12.31 -0.19 -10.79
#